data_AF-A0A401PGX4-F1
#
_entry.id   AF-A0A401PGX4-F1
#
_cell.length_a   1.000
_cell.length_b   1.000
_cell.length_c   1.000
_cell.angle_alpha   90.00
_cell.angle_beta   90.00
_cell.angle_gamma   90.00
#
_symmetry.space_group_name_H-M   'P 1'
#
loop_
_entity.id
_entity.type
_entity.pdbx_description
1 polymer ?
#
loop_
_entity_poly.entity_id
_entity_poly.type
_entity_poly.pdbx_seq_one_letter_code
_entity_poly.pdbx_strand_id
1 'polypeptide(L)'
;MDDKKCMVANVEKQMEEARELLEQMDLEVREIPLQSRGLFSTRMKSYKQELEKLDKDFKRSRIAYSDEVNLRNELLGDDGNTSEKQRACLLDNTERLERSTRRLEAGYQLTVETEQIGQGILENLHHDKEKIQRARERLRETDTNLGKSSRVLTGMLRRVAVDECELFFGDLQGRIT
;
A
#
# COMPACT_ATOMS: atom_id res chain seq x y z
N MET A 1 -29.00 31.72 -25.64
CA MET A 1 -29.08 31.16 -24.27
C MET A 1 -30.54 31.05 -23.83
N ASP A 2 -31.39 31.96 -24.29
CA ASP A 2 -32.82 32.00 -23.93
C ASP A 2 -33.66 30.93 -24.62
N ASP A 3 -33.32 30.54 -25.86
CA ASP A 3 -34.07 29.50 -26.59
C ASP A 3 -34.11 28.16 -25.84
N LYS A 4 -32.98 27.73 -25.27
CA LYS A 4 -32.89 26.44 -24.57
C LYS A 4 -33.53 26.47 -23.18
N LYS A 5 -33.47 27.61 -22.47
CA LYS A 5 -34.21 27.81 -21.21
C LYS A 5 -35.73 27.84 -21.47
N CYS A 6 -36.15 28.48 -22.57
CA CYS A 6 -37.53 28.46 -23.04
C CYS A 6 -37.98 27.03 -23.37
N MET A 7 -37.13 26.22 -24.00
CA MET A 7 -37.42 24.79 -24.25
C MET A 7 -37.57 23.98 -22.96
N VAL A 8 -36.72 24.17 -21.96
CA VAL A 8 -36.85 23.49 -20.65
C VAL A 8 -38.16 23.86 -19.97
N ALA A 9 -38.50 25.15 -19.93
CA ALA A 9 -39.77 25.62 -19.37
C ALA A 9 -41.00 25.08 -20.15
N ASN A 10 -40.88 24.96 -21.48
CA ASN A 10 -41.93 24.38 -22.31
C ASN A 10 -42.11 22.88 -22.02
N VAL A 11 -41.03 22.13 -21.82
CA VAL A 11 -41.09 20.72 -21.44
C VAL A 11 -41.70 20.55 -20.03
N GLU A 12 -41.37 21.42 -19.08
CA GLU A 12 -42.01 21.42 -17.76
C GLU A 12 -43.53 21.64 -17.86
N LYS A 13 -43.96 22.62 -18.65
CA LYS A 13 -45.38 22.89 -18.90
C LYS A 13 -46.09 21.68 -19.52
N GLN A 14 -45.47 21.04 -20.52
CA GLN A 14 -46.03 19.84 -21.16
C GLN A 14 -46.09 18.63 -20.22
N MET A 15 -45.13 18.49 -19.29
CA MET A 15 -45.16 17.45 -18.26
C MET A 15 -46.27 17.68 -17.24
N GLU A 16 -46.57 18.94 -16.91
CA GLU A 16 -47.68 19.31 -16.03
C GLU A 16 -49.03 19.04 -16.71
N GLU A 17 -49.22 19.49 -17.95
CA GLU A 17 -50.42 19.22 -18.76
C GLU A 17 -50.68 17.71 -18.91
N ALA A 18 -49.64 16.90 -19.11
CA ALA A 18 -49.76 15.45 -19.20
C ALA A 18 -50.20 14.79 -17.87
N ARG A 19 -49.81 15.35 -16.72
CA ARG A 19 -50.27 14.89 -15.40
C ARG A 19 -51.75 15.22 -15.18
N GLU A 20 -52.16 16.44 -15.51
CA GLU A 20 -53.56 16.86 -15.43
C GLU A 20 -54.46 15.99 -16.31
N LEU A 21 -54.03 15.68 -17.53
CA LEU A 21 -54.77 14.80 -18.44
C LEU A 21 -54.88 13.37 -17.88
N LEU A 22 -53.82 12.83 -17.27
CA LEU A 22 -53.89 11.53 -16.60
C LEU A 22 -54.78 11.57 -15.35
N GLU A 23 -54.89 12.70 -14.66
CA GLU A 23 -55.83 12.83 -13.55
C GLU A 23 -57.29 12.83 -14.03
N GLN A 24 -57.57 13.55 -15.13
CA GLN A 24 -58.89 13.54 -15.77
C GLN A 24 -59.27 12.13 -16.27
N MET A 25 -58.34 11.42 -16.90
CA MET A 25 -58.56 10.03 -17.32
C MET A 25 -58.74 9.08 -16.12
N ASP A 26 -58.20 9.37 -14.92
CA ASP A 26 -58.42 8.56 -13.71
C ASP A 26 -59.85 8.71 -13.20
N LEU A 27 -60.41 9.92 -13.31
CA LEU A 27 -61.79 10.23 -12.97
C LEU A 27 -62.75 9.58 -13.96
N GLU A 28 -62.50 9.68 -15.27
CA GLU A 28 -63.34 9.06 -16.30
C GLU A 28 -63.37 7.53 -16.19
N VAL A 29 -62.23 6.88 -15.89
CA VAL A 29 -62.16 5.42 -15.72
C VAL A 29 -62.98 4.93 -14.50
N ARG A 30 -63.32 5.82 -13.55
CA ARG A 30 -64.24 5.48 -12.45
C ARG A 30 -65.71 5.46 -12.89
N GLU A 31 -66.05 6.18 -13.94
CA GLU A 31 -67.41 6.25 -14.50
C GLU A 31 -67.69 5.12 -15.52
N ILE A 32 -66.67 4.36 -15.93
CA ILE A 32 -66.79 3.25 -16.89
C ILE A 32 -67.37 1.97 -16.24
N PRO A 33 -68.29 1.24 -16.92
CA PRO A 33 -68.81 -0.05 -16.46
C PRO A 33 -67.73 -1.08 -16.12
N LEU A 34 -67.98 -1.91 -15.11
CA LEU A 34 -66.99 -2.85 -14.56
C LEU A 34 -66.40 -3.84 -15.59
N GLN A 35 -67.11 -4.13 -16.70
CA GLN A 35 -66.65 -5.10 -17.70
C GLN A 35 -65.42 -4.65 -18.49
N SER A 36 -65.22 -3.34 -18.72
CA SER A 36 -64.09 -2.80 -19.50
C SER A 36 -63.05 -2.07 -18.64
N ARG A 37 -63.36 -1.78 -17.38
CA ARG A 37 -62.52 -1.05 -16.42
C ARG A 37 -61.12 -1.68 -16.20
N GLY A 38 -61.01 -3.01 -16.28
CA GLY A 38 -59.73 -3.72 -16.08
C GLY A 38 -58.65 -3.36 -17.12
N LEU A 39 -59.05 -3.19 -18.39
CA LEU A 39 -58.13 -2.85 -19.48
C LEU A 39 -57.64 -1.40 -19.36
N PHE A 40 -58.57 -0.47 -19.08
CA PHE A 40 -58.23 0.95 -18.90
C PHE A 40 -57.42 1.21 -17.62
N SER A 41 -57.72 0.49 -16.53
CA SER A 41 -56.92 0.59 -15.29
C SER A 41 -55.48 0.12 -15.49
N THR A 42 -55.27 -0.94 -16.27
CA THR A 42 -53.92 -1.43 -16.59
C THR A 42 -53.16 -0.42 -17.45
N ARG A 43 -53.80 0.12 -18.49
CA ARG A 43 -53.22 1.14 -19.36
C ARG A 43 -52.90 2.45 -18.61
N MET A 44 -53.77 2.84 -17.67
CA MET A 44 -53.55 3.98 -16.79
C MET A 44 -52.33 3.79 -15.88
N LYS A 45 -52.15 2.58 -15.31
CA LYS A 45 -50.96 2.28 -14.52
C LYS A 45 -49.67 2.36 -15.34
N SER A 46 -49.69 1.86 -16.58
CA SER A 46 -48.55 1.97 -17.51
C SER A 46 -48.22 3.42 -17.82
N TYR A 47 -49.21 4.26 -18.15
CA TYR A 47 -48.95 5.68 -18.43
C TYR A 47 -48.44 6.46 -17.21
N LYS A 48 -48.94 6.16 -16.00
CA LYS A 48 -48.41 6.76 -14.77
C LYS A 48 -46.93 6.39 -14.55
N GLN A 49 -46.56 5.14 -14.81
CA GLN A 49 -45.16 4.68 -14.71
C GLN A 49 -44.26 5.30 -15.79
N GLU A 50 -44.75 5.44 -17.01
CA GLU A 50 -44.01 6.09 -18.11
C GLU A 50 -43.77 7.58 -17.81
N LEU A 51 -44.77 8.30 -17.28
CA LEU A 51 -44.63 9.69 -16.87
C LEU A 51 -43.61 9.83 -15.72
N GLU A 52 -43.66 8.94 -14.72
CA GLU A 52 -42.69 8.95 -13.62
C GLU A 52 -41.25 8.72 -14.11
N LYS A 53 -41.06 7.83 -15.08
CA LYS A 53 -39.75 7.59 -15.70
C LYS A 53 -39.27 8.84 -16.45
N LEU A 54 -40.16 9.45 -17.23
CA LEU A 54 -39.84 10.66 -18.00
C LEU A 54 -39.51 11.86 -17.10
N ASP A 55 -40.18 12.00 -15.96
CA ASP A 55 -39.87 13.01 -14.94
C ASP A 55 -38.47 12.81 -14.33
N LYS A 56 -38.10 11.56 -14.04
CA LYS A 56 -36.76 11.23 -13.53
C LYS A 56 -35.67 11.52 -14.57
N ASP A 57 -35.90 11.16 -15.82
CA ASP A 57 -34.97 11.39 -16.92
C ASP A 57 -34.82 12.89 -17.24
N PHE A 58 -35.92 13.65 -17.17
CA PHE A 58 -35.90 15.11 -17.30
C PHE A 58 -35.13 15.78 -16.15
N LYS A 59 -35.38 15.39 -14.90
CA LYS A 59 -34.64 15.91 -13.73
C LYS A 59 -33.15 15.61 -13.80
N ARG A 60 -32.76 14.39 -14.24
CA ARG A 60 -31.36 14.03 -14.48
C ARG A 60 -30.72 14.88 -15.57
N SER A 61 -31.42 15.07 -16.69
CA SER A 61 -30.96 15.91 -17.80
C SER A 61 -30.82 17.38 -17.39
N ARG A 62 -31.70 17.86 -16.51
CA ARG A 62 -31.65 19.22 -15.96
C ARG A 62 -30.47 19.44 -15.00
N ILE A 63 -30.14 18.45 -14.17
CA ILE A 63 -28.96 18.53 -13.28
C ILE A 63 -27.69 18.55 -14.11
N ALA A 64 -27.57 17.65 -15.10
CA ALA A 64 -26.43 17.65 -16.03
C ALA A 64 -26.31 18.99 -16.78
N TYR A 65 -27.43 19.59 -17.20
CA TYR A 65 -27.45 20.91 -17.82
C TYR A 65 -27.01 22.02 -16.86
N SER A 66 -27.46 22.00 -15.60
CA SER A 66 -27.05 22.97 -14.59
C SER A 66 -25.55 22.87 -14.31
N ASP A 67 -25.00 21.66 -14.21
CA ASP A 67 -23.57 21.45 -14.01
C ASP A 67 -22.75 21.92 -15.22
N GLU A 68 -23.19 21.64 -16.44
CA GLU A 68 -22.49 22.11 -17.65
C GLU A 68 -22.55 23.63 -17.80
N VAL A 69 -23.69 24.25 -17.47
CA VAL A 69 -23.85 25.72 -17.49
C VAL A 69 -23.07 26.38 -16.35
N ASN A 70 -23.03 25.79 -15.16
CA ASN A 70 -22.23 26.29 -14.04
C ASN A 70 -20.74 26.18 -14.35
N LEU A 71 -20.29 25.04 -14.87
CA LEU A 71 -18.90 24.83 -15.28
C LEU A 71 -18.49 25.79 -16.41
N ARG A 72 -19.39 26.05 -17.38
CA ARG A 72 -19.12 27.02 -18.46
C ARG A 72 -19.15 28.47 -17.98
N ASN A 73 -19.99 28.80 -17.01
CA ASN A 73 -20.02 30.12 -16.39
C ASN A 73 -18.81 30.34 -15.47
N GLU A 74 -18.30 29.32 -14.78
CA GLU A 74 -17.01 29.38 -14.06
C GLU A 74 -15.84 29.57 -15.03
N LEU A 75 -15.93 29.01 -16.23
CA LEU A 75 -14.90 29.12 -17.26
C LEU A 75 -14.92 30.47 -18.01
N LEU A 76 -16.07 31.13 -18.11
CA LEU A 76 -16.26 32.37 -18.91
C LEU A 76 -16.66 33.60 -18.08
N GLY A 77 -16.75 33.47 -16.76
CA GLY A 77 -17.36 34.46 -15.89
C GLY A 77 -16.48 34.93 -14.75
N ASP A 78 -15.15 35.04 -14.92
CA ASP A 78 -14.31 35.83 -14.01
C ASP A 78 -12.88 36.04 -14.53
N ASP A 79 -12.63 37.07 -15.35
CA ASP A 79 -11.28 37.41 -15.82
C ASP A 79 -10.37 38.00 -14.71
N GLY A 80 -10.88 38.25 -13.49
CA GLY A 80 -10.11 38.77 -12.35
C GLY A 80 -9.68 37.69 -11.34
N ASN A 81 -10.55 36.75 -11.05
CA ASN A 81 -10.43 35.70 -10.03
C ASN A 81 -9.80 34.42 -10.60
N THR A 82 -9.92 34.17 -11.90
CA THR A 82 -9.22 33.04 -12.56
C THR A 82 -7.70 33.24 -12.55
N SER A 83 -7.21 34.47 -12.74
CA SER A 83 -5.78 34.79 -12.66
C SER A 83 -5.24 34.60 -11.23
N GLU A 84 -5.95 35.08 -10.22
CA GLU A 84 -5.56 34.91 -8.81
C GLU A 84 -5.61 33.44 -8.38
N LYS A 85 -6.66 32.70 -8.76
CA LYS A 85 -6.77 31.25 -8.48
C LYS A 85 -5.70 30.43 -9.20
N GLN A 86 -5.41 30.74 -10.47
CA GLN A 86 -4.31 30.10 -11.20
C GLN A 86 -2.95 30.40 -10.55
N ARG A 87 -2.72 31.65 -10.13
CA ARG A 87 -1.49 32.04 -9.42
C ARG A 87 -1.37 31.33 -8.07
N ALA A 88 -2.45 31.23 -7.30
CA ALA A 88 -2.47 30.47 -6.05
C ALA A 88 -2.20 28.98 -6.26
N CYS A 89 -2.77 28.38 -7.32
CA CYS A 89 -2.52 26.98 -7.67
C CYS A 89 -1.06 26.74 -8.10
N LEU A 90 -0.48 27.65 -8.88
CA LEU A 90 0.94 27.57 -9.26
C LEU A 90 1.84 27.71 -8.03
N LEU A 91 1.53 28.62 -7.11
CA LEU A 91 2.28 28.78 -5.85
C LEU A 91 2.21 27.51 -4.99
N ASP A 92 1.02 26.92 -4.81
CA ASP A 92 0.87 25.65 -4.09
C ASP A 92 1.68 24.52 -4.77
N ASN A 93 1.63 24.43 -6.09
CA ASN A 93 2.43 23.45 -6.83
C ASN A 93 3.93 23.66 -6.63
N THR A 94 4.41 24.91 -6.69
CA THR A 94 5.82 25.22 -6.43
C THR A 94 6.22 24.89 -5.00
N GLU A 95 5.38 25.17 -4.01
CA GLU A 95 5.67 24.87 -2.62
C GLU A 95 5.66 23.35 -2.36
N ARG A 96 4.72 22.62 -2.97
CA ARG A 96 4.71 21.15 -2.94
C ARG A 96 5.95 20.56 -3.58
N LEU A 97 6.39 21.12 -4.70
CA LEU A 97 7.60 20.68 -5.38
C LEU A 97 8.83 20.96 -4.53
N GLU A 98 8.97 22.16 -3.96
CA GLU A 98 10.06 22.48 -3.03
C GLU A 98 10.09 21.55 -1.82
N ARG A 99 8.94 21.29 -1.18
CA ARG A 99 8.87 20.34 -0.07
C ARG A 99 9.27 18.93 -0.50
N SER A 100 8.86 18.50 -1.70
CA SER A 100 9.25 17.20 -2.25
C SER A 100 10.76 17.14 -2.50
N THR A 101 11.34 18.18 -3.08
CA THR A 101 12.79 18.29 -3.31
C THR A 101 13.56 18.20 -2.01
N ARG A 102 13.19 18.96 -0.98
CA ARG A 102 13.84 18.90 0.34
C ARG A 102 13.73 17.52 0.98
N ARG A 103 12.58 16.85 0.83
CA ARG A 103 12.39 15.47 1.31
C ARG A 103 13.27 14.47 0.56
N LEU A 104 13.42 14.63 -0.75
CA LEU A 104 14.29 13.79 -1.57
C LEU A 104 15.77 14.02 -1.23
N GLU A 105 16.19 15.26 -1.05
CA GLU A 105 17.56 15.60 -0.62
C GLU A 105 17.86 15.02 0.76
N ALA A 106 16.96 15.18 1.73
CA ALA A 106 17.12 14.60 3.06
C ALA A 106 17.13 13.07 3.02
N GLY A 107 16.28 12.45 2.20
CA GLY A 107 16.25 11.00 2.00
C GLY A 107 17.52 10.48 1.33
N TYR A 108 18.07 11.22 0.37
CA TYR A 108 19.34 10.91 -0.27
C TYR A 108 20.49 10.99 0.73
N GLN A 109 20.58 12.07 1.52
CA GLN A 109 21.58 12.21 2.56
C GLN A 109 21.51 11.05 3.57
N LEU A 110 20.31 10.73 4.05
CA LEU A 110 20.10 9.59 4.95
C LEU A 110 20.57 8.28 4.32
N THR A 111 20.30 8.07 3.03
CA THR A 111 20.74 6.85 2.32
C THR A 111 22.26 6.77 2.28
N VAL A 112 22.95 7.88 1.97
CA VAL A 112 24.42 7.95 1.97
C VAL A 112 25.00 7.69 3.37
N GLU A 113 24.41 8.27 4.41
CA GLU A 113 24.82 8.02 5.80
C GLU A 113 24.64 6.54 6.17
N THR A 114 23.52 5.92 5.78
CA THR A 114 23.28 4.49 6.03
C THR A 114 24.23 3.59 5.25
N GLU A 115 24.64 3.97 4.03
CA GLU A 115 25.64 3.25 3.26
C GLU A 115 27.00 3.27 3.96
N GLN A 116 27.43 4.42 4.48
CA GLN A 116 28.68 4.55 5.23
C GLN A 116 28.67 3.70 6.50
N ILE A 117 27.55 3.71 7.25
CA ILE A 117 27.38 2.83 8.43
C ILE A 117 27.45 1.36 8.01
N GLY A 118 26.77 0.99 6.93
CA GLY A 118 26.79 -0.36 6.38
C GLY A 118 28.19 -0.82 6.00
N GLN A 119 28.98 0.04 5.36
CA GLN A 119 30.38 -0.22 5.04
C GLN A 119 31.21 -0.45 6.30
N GLY A 120 31.05 0.38 7.34
CA GLY A 120 31.74 0.18 8.62
C GLY A 120 31.36 -1.14 9.32
N ILE A 121 30.10 -1.55 9.23
CA ILE A 121 29.66 -2.86 9.75
C ILE A 121 30.33 -4.00 8.98
N LEU A 122 30.39 -3.93 7.65
CA LEU A 122 31.04 -4.96 6.83
C LEU A 122 32.55 -5.06 7.12
N GLU A 123 33.22 -3.93 7.34
CA GLU A 123 34.63 -3.90 7.72
C GLU A 123 34.86 -4.56 9.09
N ASN A 124 34.01 -4.24 10.08
CA ASN A 124 34.06 -4.88 11.41
C ASN A 124 33.82 -6.40 11.32
N LEU A 125 32.81 -6.82 10.56
CA LEU A 125 32.53 -8.25 10.33
C LEU A 125 33.69 -8.96 9.64
N HIS A 126 34.35 -8.30 8.69
CA HIS A 126 35.54 -8.83 8.05
C HIS A 126 36.67 -9.04 9.07
N HIS A 127 36.94 -8.03 9.89
CA HIS A 127 37.96 -8.11 10.92
C HIS A 127 37.65 -9.20 11.97
N ASP A 128 36.39 -9.33 12.37
CA ASP A 128 35.97 -10.38 13.31
C ASP A 128 36.07 -11.78 12.70
N LYS A 129 35.75 -11.94 11.41
CA LYS A 129 36.01 -13.19 10.69
C LYS A 129 37.49 -13.56 10.72
N GLU A 130 38.39 -12.60 10.49
CA GLU A 130 39.82 -12.86 10.58
C GLU A 130 40.26 -13.22 12.01
N LYS A 131 39.74 -12.55 13.04
CA LYS A 131 40.03 -12.91 14.45
C LYS A 131 39.61 -14.35 14.73
N ILE A 132 38.41 -14.75 14.31
CA ILE A 132 37.91 -16.11 14.48
C ILE A 132 38.82 -17.10 13.74
N GLN A 133 39.24 -16.78 12.52
CA GLN A 133 40.12 -17.64 11.73
C GLN A 133 41.49 -17.82 12.40
N ARG A 134 42.10 -16.72 12.91
CA ARG A 134 43.35 -16.77 13.67
C ARG A 134 43.19 -17.57 14.98
N ALA A 135 42.08 -17.40 15.69
CA ALA A 135 41.80 -18.16 16.91
C ALA A 135 41.65 -19.66 16.64
N ARG A 136 40.98 -20.03 15.53
CA ARG A 136 40.84 -21.43 15.10
C ARG A 136 42.19 -22.04 14.72
N GLU A 137 43.05 -21.30 14.03
CA GLU A 137 44.39 -21.78 13.70
C GLU A 137 45.24 -21.99 14.96
N ARG A 138 45.25 -21.03 15.88
CA ARG A 138 45.95 -21.17 17.18
C ARG A 138 45.43 -22.35 18.00
N LEU A 139 44.12 -22.60 18.01
CA LEU A 139 43.54 -23.76 18.68
C LEU A 139 44.03 -25.06 18.04
N ARG A 140 44.11 -25.12 16.70
CA ARG A 140 44.61 -26.28 15.98
C ARG A 140 46.09 -26.53 16.27
N GLU A 141 46.92 -25.48 16.26
CA GLU A 141 48.32 -25.57 16.67
C GLU A 141 48.45 -26.09 18.11
N THR A 142 47.65 -25.54 19.03
CA THR A 142 47.62 -25.97 20.44
C THR A 142 47.24 -27.44 20.57
N ASP A 143 46.23 -27.91 19.82
CA ASP A 143 45.82 -29.31 19.79
C ASP A 143 46.96 -30.24 19.31
N THR A 144 47.68 -29.84 18.25
CA THR A 144 48.86 -30.61 17.81
C THR A 144 49.98 -30.63 18.85
N ASN A 145 50.20 -29.53 19.56
CA ASN A 145 51.21 -29.44 20.63
C ASN A 145 50.82 -30.24 21.87
N LEU A 146 49.52 -30.27 22.21
CA LEU A 146 48.98 -31.15 23.26
C LEU A 146 49.14 -32.63 22.88
N GLY A 147 48.87 -32.99 21.63
CA GLY A 147 49.10 -34.36 21.12
C GLY A 147 50.57 -34.79 21.22
N LYS A 148 51.52 -33.90 20.89
CA LYS A 148 52.96 -34.15 21.09
C LYS A 148 53.30 -34.31 22.57
N SER A 149 52.80 -33.41 23.42
CA SER A 149 53.03 -33.44 24.87
C SER A 149 52.48 -34.72 25.51
N SER A 150 51.29 -35.16 25.09
CA SER A 150 50.68 -36.43 25.53
C SER A 150 51.55 -37.63 25.15
N ARG A 151 52.11 -37.66 23.93
CA ARG A 151 53.05 -38.72 23.51
C ARG A 151 54.33 -38.74 24.33
N VAL A 152 54.91 -37.56 24.61
CA VAL A 152 56.10 -37.44 25.47
C VAL A 152 55.80 -37.93 26.88
N LEU A 153 54.69 -37.49 27.48
CA LEU A 153 54.25 -37.94 28.81
C LEU A 153 54.04 -39.45 28.86
N THR A 154 53.39 -40.03 27.84
CA THR A 154 53.22 -41.49 27.74
C THR A 154 54.57 -42.21 27.65
N GLY A 155 55.53 -41.64 26.92
CA GLY A 155 56.90 -42.15 26.84
C GLY A 155 57.64 -42.06 28.18
N MET A 156 57.50 -40.96 28.92
CA MET A 156 58.06 -40.81 30.26
C MET A 156 57.46 -41.81 31.24
N LEU A 157 56.12 -41.95 31.25
CA LEU A 157 55.42 -42.90 32.11
C LEU A 157 55.87 -44.34 31.85
N ARG A 158 56.08 -44.71 30.58
CA ARG A 158 56.60 -46.03 30.21
C ARG A 158 58.03 -46.24 30.71
N ARG A 159 58.91 -45.23 30.62
CA ARG A 159 60.28 -45.32 31.14
C ARG A 159 60.29 -45.54 32.65
N VAL A 160 59.51 -44.77 33.41
CA VAL A 160 59.38 -44.94 34.86
C VAL A 160 58.91 -46.35 35.24
N ALA A 161 57.93 -46.90 34.52
CA ALA A 161 57.47 -48.27 34.77
C ALA A 161 58.53 -49.33 34.48
N VAL A 162 59.39 -49.11 33.47
CA VAL A 162 60.54 -50.00 33.19
C VAL A 162 61.58 -49.88 34.29
N ASP A 163 61.96 -48.67 34.69
CA ASP A 163 62.91 -48.42 35.77
C ASP A 163 62.44 -49.10 37.09
N GLU A 164 61.14 -49.02 37.38
CA GLU A 164 60.53 -49.68 38.55
C GLU A 164 60.58 -51.21 38.44
N CYS A 165 60.30 -51.77 37.26
CA CYS A 165 60.39 -53.21 37.01
C CYS A 165 61.84 -53.73 37.14
N GLU A 166 62.83 -52.99 36.66
CA GLU A 166 64.26 -53.34 36.80
C GLU A 166 64.69 -53.36 38.27
N LEU A 167 64.25 -52.40 39.07
CA LEU A 167 64.49 -52.37 40.53
C LEU A 167 63.87 -53.59 41.23
N PHE A 168 62.60 -53.92 40.94
CA PHE A 168 61.95 -55.09 41.52
C PHE A 168 62.62 -56.40 41.14
N PHE A 169 63.09 -56.54 39.89
CA PHE A 169 63.80 -57.74 39.44
C PHE A 169 65.19 -57.86 40.06
N GLY A 170 65.91 -56.74 40.21
CA GLY A 170 67.20 -56.67 40.89
C GLY A 170 67.11 -57.04 42.38
N ASP A 171 66.12 -56.52 43.08
CA ASP A 171 65.85 -56.88 44.49
C ASP A 171 65.47 -58.36 44.65
N LEU A 172 64.74 -58.93 43.68
CA LEU A 172 64.40 -60.36 43.69
C LEU A 172 65.65 -61.25 43.50
N GLN A 173 66.54 -60.88 42.57
CA GLN A 173 67.80 -61.62 42.36
C GLN A 173 68.74 -61.50 43.57
N GLY A 174 68.83 -60.33 44.20
CA GLY A 174 69.65 -60.11 45.41
C GLY A 174 69.16 -60.86 46.65
N ARG A 175 67.89 -61.28 46.71
CA ARG A 175 67.35 -62.14 47.78
C ARG A 175 67.51 -63.65 47.52
N ILE A 176 67.88 -64.06 46.31
CA ILE A 176 67.99 -65.48 45.91
C ILE A 176 69.45 -65.99 45.98
N THR A 177 70.44 -65.09 46.12
CA THR A 177 71.86 -65.40 46.45
C THR A 177 72.16 -65.13 47.92
#